data_AF-A0A939KUU4-F1
#
_entry.id   AF-A0A939KUU4-F1
#
_cell.length_a   1.000
_cell.length_b   1.000
_cell.length_c   1.000
_cell.angle_alpha   90.00
_cell.angle_beta   90.00
_cell.angle_gamma   90.00
#
_symmetry.space_group_name_H-M   'P 1'
#
loop_
_entity.id
_entity.type
_entity.pdbx_description
1 polymer ?
#
loop_
_entity_poly.entity_id
_entity_poly.type
_entity_poly.pdbx_seq_one_letter_code
_entity_poly.pdbx_strand_id
1 'polypeptide(L)'
;MPSNDLSYLVDILAAAQLVRSFVEGADPDMFETDMMRNSAVIRQLEIIGEATKRISEEFRTNHPEISWRQMAGMRDVLIHDYDDVDLHEVWNVATISIPELIEQIEPLVPPSS
;
A
#
# COMPACT_ATOMS: atom_id res chain seq x y z
N MET A 1 -13.00 -12.46 -15.82
CA MET A 1 -13.48 -13.05 -14.55
C MET A 1 -14.33 -11.99 -13.87
N PRO A 2 -15.46 -12.32 -13.21
CA PRO A 2 -16.13 -11.34 -12.36
C PRO A 2 -15.08 -10.80 -11.37
N SER A 3 -14.99 -9.47 -11.25
CA SER A 3 -14.05 -8.86 -10.33
C SER A 3 -14.42 -9.29 -8.92
N ASN A 4 -13.55 -10.05 -8.26
CA ASN A 4 -13.69 -10.27 -6.83
C ASN A 4 -13.02 -9.09 -6.12
N ASP A 5 -13.63 -7.90 -6.25
CA ASP A 5 -13.10 -6.65 -5.70
C ASP A 5 -12.80 -6.80 -4.21
N LEU A 6 -13.65 -7.55 -3.48
CA LEU A 6 -13.43 -7.90 -2.07
C LEU A 6 -12.13 -8.67 -1.83
N SER A 7 -11.76 -9.62 -2.68
CA SER A 7 -10.47 -10.30 -2.54
C SER A 7 -9.29 -9.35 -2.73
N TYR A 8 -9.38 -8.41 -3.67
CA TYR A 8 -8.32 -7.41 -3.85
C TYR A 8 -8.25 -6.42 -2.68
N LEU A 9 -9.39 -6.07 -2.06
CA LEU A 9 -9.41 -5.28 -0.83
C LEU A 9 -8.77 -6.03 0.35
N VAL A 10 -9.02 -7.34 0.48
CA VAL A 10 -8.35 -8.18 1.47
C VAL A 10 -6.85 -8.19 1.25
N ASP A 11 -6.39 -8.35 0.00
CA ASP A 11 -4.96 -8.31 -0.34
C ASP A 11 -4.33 -6.95 0.00
N ILE A 12 -5.02 -5.85 -0.32
CA ILE A 12 -4.57 -4.48 0.01
C ILE A 12 -4.48 -4.30 1.52
N LEU A 13 -5.52 -4.70 2.26
CA LEU A 13 -5.56 -4.55 3.72
C LEU A 13 -4.45 -5.36 4.39
N ALA A 14 -4.25 -6.61 3.98
CA ALA A 14 -3.19 -7.46 4.51
C ALA A 14 -1.79 -6.88 4.23
N ALA A 15 -1.54 -6.41 3.00
CA ALA A 15 -0.27 -5.78 2.65
C ALA A 15 -0.04 -4.48 3.43
N ALA A 16 -1.07 -3.64 3.58
CA ALA A 16 -1.01 -2.39 4.35
C ALA A 16 -0.71 -2.65 5.84
N GLN A 17 -1.35 -3.65 6.43
CA GLN A 17 -1.09 -4.07 7.82
C GLN A 17 0.36 -4.57 8.00
N LEU A 18 0.90 -5.30 7.02
CA LEU A 18 2.31 -5.70 7.03
C LEU A 18 3.25 -4.49 6.96
N VAL A 19 3.00 -3.53 6.06
CA VAL A 19 3.79 -2.29 6.00
C VAL A 19 3.81 -1.60 7.36
N ARG A 20 2.63 -1.40 7.97
CA ARG A 20 2.50 -0.79 9.30
C ARG A 20 3.34 -1.52 10.35
N SER A 21 3.32 -2.85 10.35
CA SER A 21 4.09 -3.67 11.29
C SER A 21 5.61 -3.57 11.07
N PHE A 22 6.05 -3.38 9.84
CA PHE A 22 7.49 -3.30 9.53
C PHE A 22 8.11 -1.97 9.95
N VAL A 23 7.33 -0.88 9.91
CA VAL A 23 7.78 0.45 10.33
C VAL A 23 7.52 0.73 11.81
N GLU A 24 6.83 -0.16 12.52
CA GLU A 24 6.57 -0.01 13.95
C GLU A 24 7.88 0.02 14.75
N GLY A 25 8.04 1.07 15.57
CA GLY A 25 9.22 1.27 16.42
C GLY A 25 10.51 1.61 15.67
N ALA A 26 10.46 1.79 14.34
CA ALA A 26 11.57 2.32 13.56
C ALA A 26 11.51 3.87 13.52
N ASP A 27 12.64 4.48 13.26
CA ASP A 27 12.76 5.88 12.86
C ASP A 27 13.27 5.95 11.40
N PRO A 28 13.27 7.13 10.76
CA PRO A 28 13.72 7.26 9.37
C PRO A 28 15.14 6.75 9.12
N ASP A 29 16.08 7.04 10.03
CA ASP A 29 17.49 6.65 9.89
C ASP A 29 17.67 5.12 9.97
N MET A 30 16.93 4.47 10.87
CA MET A 30 16.88 3.01 10.97
C MET A 30 16.26 2.39 9.71
N PHE A 31 15.19 2.99 9.18
CA PHE A 31 14.54 2.50 7.97
C PHE A 31 15.44 2.61 6.73
N GLU A 32 16.17 3.72 6.60
CA GLU A 32 17.10 3.97 5.50
C GLU A 32 18.24 2.94 5.48
N THR A 33 18.77 2.59 6.66
CA THR A 33 19.92 1.69 6.79
C THR A 33 19.55 0.20 6.85
N ASP A 34 18.31 -0.14 7.20
CA ASP A 34 17.81 -1.50 7.27
C ASP A 34 17.25 -1.97 5.90
N MET A 35 18.15 -2.49 5.07
CA MET A 35 17.82 -2.99 3.73
C MET A 35 16.72 -4.06 3.72
N MET A 36 16.64 -4.90 4.76
CA MET A 36 15.62 -5.94 4.82
C MET A 36 14.24 -5.32 5.03
N ARG A 37 14.16 -4.38 5.97
CA ARG A 37 12.92 -3.67 6.29
C ARG A 37 12.45 -2.81 5.12
N ASN A 38 13.32 -2.00 4.52
CA ASN A 38 12.91 -1.15 3.40
C ASN A 38 12.49 -1.97 2.18
N SER A 39 13.20 -3.07 1.86
CA SER A 39 12.82 -3.99 0.79
C SER A 39 11.46 -4.67 1.06
N ALA A 40 11.19 -5.05 2.30
CA ALA A 40 9.92 -5.64 2.70
C ALA A 40 8.76 -4.64 2.54
N VAL A 41 8.95 -3.38 2.95
CA VAL A 41 7.96 -2.31 2.77
C VAL A 41 7.70 -2.05 1.30
N ILE A 42 8.74 -1.82 0.50
CA ILE A 42 8.64 -1.59 -0.95
C ILE A 42 7.84 -2.71 -1.61
N ARG A 43 8.15 -3.97 -1.26
CA ARG A 43 7.43 -5.13 -1.80
C ARG A 43 5.93 -5.12 -1.49
N GLN A 44 5.55 -4.74 -0.27
CA GLN A 44 4.13 -4.66 0.08
C GLN A 44 3.44 -3.48 -0.62
N LEU A 45 4.13 -2.35 -0.80
CA LEU A 45 3.60 -1.22 -1.55
C LEU A 45 3.35 -1.58 -3.02
N GLU A 46 4.22 -2.38 -3.65
CA GLU A 46 3.98 -2.93 -4.99
C GLU A 46 2.73 -3.82 -5.05
N ILE A 47 2.51 -4.67 -4.03
CA ILE A 47 1.35 -5.56 -3.95
C ILE A 47 0.07 -4.74 -3.85
N ILE A 48 0.05 -3.69 -3.02
CA ILE A 48 -1.09 -2.77 -2.92
C ILE A 48 -1.40 -2.15 -4.29
N GLY A 49 -0.39 -1.67 -5.01
CA GLY A 49 -0.59 -1.07 -6.32
C GLY A 49 -1.11 -2.05 -7.37
N GLU A 50 -0.59 -3.28 -7.39
CA GLU A 50 -1.06 -4.33 -8.31
C GLU A 50 -2.49 -4.77 -8.00
N ALA A 51 -2.83 -4.98 -6.72
CA ALA A 51 -4.20 -5.31 -6.31
C ALA A 51 -5.17 -4.18 -6.67
N THR A 52 -4.77 -2.92 -6.47
CA THR A 52 -5.58 -1.75 -6.83
C THR A 52 -5.92 -1.70 -8.33
N LYS A 53 -4.98 -2.05 -9.21
CA LYS A 53 -5.21 -2.09 -10.66
C LYS A 53 -6.27 -3.12 -11.07
N ARG A 54 -6.52 -4.12 -10.22
CA ARG A 54 -7.50 -5.19 -10.49
C ARG A 54 -8.88 -4.89 -9.92
N ILE A 55 -9.00 -3.87 -9.07
CA ILE A 55 -10.30 -3.39 -8.60
C ILE A 55 -11.06 -2.76 -9.78
N SER A 56 -12.32 -3.14 -9.92
CA SER A 56 -13.20 -2.64 -10.98
C SER A 56 -13.32 -1.11 -10.95
N GLU A 57 -13.56 -0.52 -12.12
CA GLU A 57 -13.82 0.92 -12.21
C GLU A 57 -15.10 1.31 -11.47
N GLU A 58 -16.12 0.45 -11.50
CA GLU A 58 -17.37 0.63 -10.77
C GLU A 58 -17.13 0.76 -9.26
N PHE A 59 -16.37 -0.16 -8.67
CA PHE A 59 -16.03 -0.10 -7.24
C PHE A 59 -15.25 1.17 -6.90
N ARG A 60 -14.22 1.50 -7.69
CA ARG A 60 -13.43 2.72 -7.47
C ARG A 60 -14.25 4.00 -7.58
N THR A 61 -15.23 4.03 -8.48
CA THR A 61 -16.15 5.17 -8.66
C THR A 61 -17.12 5.31 -7.49
N ASN A 62 -17.53 4.20 -6.86
CA ASN A 62 -18.39 4.20 -5.69
C ASN A 62 -17.66 4.59 -4.38
N HIS A 63 -16.32 4.57 -4.39
CA HIS A 63 -15.46 4.89 -3.26
C HIS A 63 -14.44 5.99 -3.60
N PRO A 64 -14.87 7.19 -4.01
CA PRO A 64 -13.97 8.27 -4.46
C PRO A 64 -13.12 8.87 -3.34
N GLU A 65 -13.44 8.59 -2.07
CA GLU A 65 -12.68 8.98 -0.89
C GLU A 65 -11.30 8.30 -0.81
N ILE A 66 -11.13 7.15 -1.47
CA ILE A 66 -9.88 6.41 -1.53
C ILE A 66 -9.06 6.86 -2.75
N SER A 67 -7.79 7.17 -2.54
CA SER A 67 -6.86 7.62 -3.59
C SER A 67 -6.38 6.50 -4.54
N TRP A 68 -7.32 5.82 -5.21
CA TRP A 68 -7.04 4.67 -6.09
C TRP A 68 -5.98 4.93 -7.15
N ARG A 69 -5.96 6.14 -7.72
CA ARG A 69 -5.00 6.51 -8.76
C ARG A 69 -3.57 6.56 -8.21
N GLN A 70 -3.39 7.08 -7.00
CA GLN A 70 -2.08 7.13 -6.34
C GLN A 70 -1.62 5.73 -5.98
N MET A 71 -2.52 4.90 -5.41
CA MET A 71 -2.22 3.50 -5.09
C MET A 71 -1.83 2.69 -6.33
N ALA A 72 -2.57 2.80 -7.44
CA ALA A 72 -2.23 2.12 -8.69
C ALA A 72 -0.88 2.59 -9.28
N GLY A 73 -0.53 3.86 -9.06
CA GLY A 73 0.75 4.45 -9.44
C GLY A 73 1.87 4.23 -8.43
N MET A 74 1.65 3.50 -7.34
CA MET A 74 2.64 3.38 -6.25
C MET A 74 3.93 2.74 -6.73
N ARG A 75 3.85 1.77 -7.65
CA ARG A 75 5.02 1.23 -8.35
C ARG A 75 5.77 2.32 -9.13
N ASP A 76 5.07 3.24 -9.78
CA ASP A 76 5.71 4.26 -10.61
C ASP A 76 6.39 5.32 -9.72
N VAL A 77 5.80 5.65 -8.56
CA VAL A 77 6.39 6.52 -7.53
C VAL A 77 7.67 5.92 -6.94
N LEU A 78 7.70 4.60 -6.74
CA LEU A 78 8.86 3.89 -6.17
C LEU A 78 10.04 3.73 -7.15
N ILE A 79 9.81 3.85 -8.45
CA ILE A 79 10.82 3.58 -9.50
C ILE A 79 11.20 4.89 -10.23
N HIS A 80 10.90 6.06 -9.65
CA HIS A 80 11.09 7.35 -10.30
C HIS A 80 12.52 7.91 -10.22
N ASP A 81 13.52 7.02 -10.23
CA ASP A 81 14.83 7.18 -10.87
C ASP A 81 15.53 5.82 -10.67
N TYR A 82 15.89 5.14 -11.76
CA TYR A 82 16.35 3.75 -11.78
C TYR A 82 17.66 3.51 -10.98
N ASP A 83 18.22 4.56 -10.37
CA ASP A 83 19.47 4.54 -9.62
C ASP A 83 19.31 4.74 -8.10
N ASP A 84 18.19 5.28 -7.59
CA ASP A 84 17.92 5.40 -6.13
C ASP A 84 16.42 5.48 -5.83
N VAL A 85 15.88 4.48 -5.12
CA VAL A 85 14.53 4.59 -4.53
C VAL A 85 14.59 5.66 -3.45
N ASP A 86 13.73 6.68 -3.50
CA ASP A 86 13.62 7.68 -2.44
C ASP A 86 13.03 7.04 -1.18
N LEU A 87 13.90 6.48 -0.33
CA LEU A 87 13.51 5.82 0.91
C LEU A 87 12.81 6.77 1.90
N HIS A 88 13.03 8.07 1.78
CA HIS A 88 12.31 9.06 2.58
C HIS A 88 10.84 9.15 2.13
N GLU A 89 10.58 9.12 0.82
CA GLU A 89 9.20 9.04 0.32
C GLU A 89 8.54 7.69 0.66
N VAL A 90 9.29 6.57 0.56
CA VAL A 90 8.79 5.26 1.01
C VAL A 90 8.38 5.30 2.48
N TRP A 91 9.23 5.92 3.32
CA TRP A 91 8.96 6.08 4.74
C TRP A 91 7.69 6.92 4.99
N ASN A 92 7.53 8.04 4.29
CA ASN A 92 6.33 8.88 4.41
C ASN A 92 5.07 8.11 4.03
N VAL A 93 5.08 7.41 2.90
CA VAL A 93 3.95 6.58 2.47
C VAL A 93 3.64 5.53 3.53
N ALA A 94 4.67 4.83 4.03
CA ALA A 94 4.50 3.76 5.01
C ALA A 94 3.97 4.23 6.38
N THR A 95 4.32 5.45 6.80
CA THR A 95 3.98 5.96 8.14
C THR A 95 2.80 6.93 8.18
N ILE A 96 2.44 7.53 7.05
CA ILE A 96 1.35 8.51 6.95
C ILE A 96 0.21 7.94 6.12
N SER A 97 0.47 7.64 4.83
CA SER A 97 -0.58 7.24 3.90
C SER A 97 -1.14 5.84 4.16
N ILE A 98 -0.29 4.90 4.59
CA ILE A 98 -0.72 3.52 4.85
C ILE A 98 -1.66 3.41 6.05
N PRO A 99 -1.41 4.05 7.20
CA PRO A 99 -2.40 4.10 8.29
C PRO A 99 -3.77 4.63 7.85
N GLU A 100 -3.80 5.73 7.09
CA GLU A 100 -5.05 6.29 6.54
C GLU A 100 -5.75 5.29 5.60
N LEU A 101 -4.98 4.60 4.74
CA LEU A 101 -5.51 3.58 3.84
C LEU A 101 -6.15 2.41 4.61
N ILE A 102 -5.54 1.97 5.72
CA ILE A 102 -6.09 0.90 6.56
C ILE A 102 -7.46 1.32 7.09
N GLU A 103 -7.59 2.54 7.63
CA GLU A 103 -8.85 3.07 8.16
C GLU A 103 -9.96 3.15 7.09
N GLN A 104 -9.59 3.43 5.84
CA GLN A 104 -10.53 3.51 4.72
C GLN A 104 -10.96 2.14 4.20
N ILE A 105 -10.05 1.16 4.16
CA ILE A 105 -10.29 -0.15 3.55
C ILE A 105 -10.90 -1.15 4.54
N GLU A 106 -10.51 -1.11 5.81
CA GLU A 106 -10.97 -2.07 6.83
C GLU A 106 -12.50 -2.16 6.94
N PRO A 107 -13.29 -1.07 6.88
CA PRO A 107 -14.76 -1.14 6.89
C PRO A 107 -15.37 -1.78 5.64
N LEU A 108 -14.63 -1.86 4.53
CA LEU A 108 -15.08 -2.40 3.25
C LEU A 108 -14.81 -3.91 3.12
N VAL A 109 -13.98 -4.46 4.00
CA VAL A 109 -13.61 -5.87 4.02
C VAL A 109 -14.53 -6.63 4.98
N PRO A 110 -15.15 -7.75 4.57
CA PRO A 110 -15.96 -8.55 5.49
C PRO A 110 -15.08 -9.12 6.62
N PRO A 111 -15.59 -9.19 7.87
CA PRO A 111 -14.85 -9.77 8.97
C PRO A 111 -14.48 -11.22 8.66
N SER A 112 -13.22 -11.58 8.91
CA SER A 112 -12.76 -12.96 8.77
C SER A 112 -13.55 -13.84 9.75
N SER A 113 -14.31 -14.80 9.21
CA SER A 113 -15.08 -15.79 9.99
C SER A 113 -14.20 -16.88 10.57
#